data_AF-A0A6I3H9N7-F1
#
_entry.id   AF-A0A6I3H9N7-F1
#
_cell.length_a   1.000
_cell.length_b   1.000
_cell.length_c   1.000
_cell.angle_alpha   90.00
_cell.angle_beta   90.00
_cell.angle_gamma   90.00
#
_symmetry.space_group_name_H-M   'P 1'
#
loop_
_entity.id
_entity.type
_entity.pdbx_description
1 polymer ?
#
loop_
_entity_poly.entity_id
_entity_poly.type
_entity_poly.pdbx_seq_one_letter_code
_entity_poly.pdbx_strand_id
1 'polypeptide(L)'
;PITAYFFSSSGGKTELALNAWGSAKAYTQIVDDPGSLEMALNPRFVTWDRTVAQSVIAAAFLLPDVVALEVLSRNESGTVGQIRATSSTGVQFTIRGETFRSRTKIPSAYFDLVSVQN
;
A
#
# COMPACT_ATOMS: atom_id res chain seq x y z
N PRO A 1 -3.11 -25.89 14.69
CA PRO A 1 -2.96 -25.53 13.26
C PRO A 1 -2.83 -24.01 13.12
N ILE A 2 -2.10 -23.52 12.12
CA ILE A 2 -2.02 -22.08 11.80
C ILE A 2 -2.81 -21.78 10.52
N THR A 3 -3.20 -20.53 10.32
CA THR A 3 -3.67 -20.08 9.01
C THR A 3 -2.46 -19.81 8.13
N ALA A 4 -2.32 -20.55 7.04
CA ALA A 4 -1.25 -20.35 6.07
C ALA A 4 -1.66 -19.25 5.09
N TYR A 5 -1.11 -18.06 5.28
CA TYR A 5 -1.27 -16.94 4.34
C TYR A 5 -0.17 -16.99 3.28
N PHE A 6 -0.53 -16.69 2.04
CA PHE A 6 0.40 -16.58 0.92
C PHE A 6 -0.05 -15.44 0.00
N PHE A 7 0.90 -14.87 -0.74
CA PHE A 7 0.68 -13.78 -1.68
C PHE A 7 1.63 -13.93 -2.87
N SER A 8 1.34 -13.23 -3.98
CA SER A 8 2.04 -13.43 -5.25
C SER A 8 3.45 -12.84 -5.32
N SER A 9 3.69 -11.71 -4.65
CA SER A 9 4.93 -10.93 -4.71
C SER A 9 5.02 -9.99 -3.52
N SER A 10 6.23 -9.79 -3.00
CA SER A 10 6.55 -8.73 -2.02
C SER A 10 7.32 -7.59 -2.67
N GLY A 11 7.65 -6.56 -1.88
CA GLY A 11 8.67 -5.54 -2.21
C GLY A 11 10.08 -5.92 -1.76
N GLY A 12 10.38 -7.21 -1.61
CA GLY A 12 11.68 -7.73 -1.15
C GLY A 12 11.71 -8.23 0.29
N LYS A 13 10.61 -8.04 1.05
CA LYS A 13 10.42 -8.55 2.41
C LYS A 13 8.95 -8.93 2.62
N THR A 14 8.68 -9.97 3.40
CA THR A 14 7.32 -10.32 3.85
C THR A 14 6.76 -9.29 4.85
N GLU A 15 5.47 -9.42 5.21
CA GLU A 15 4.76 -8.45 6.05
C GLU A 15 4.17 -9.08 7.32
N LEU A 16 4.00 -8.28 8.37
CA LEU A 16 3.27 -8.64 9.59
C LEU A 16 1.76 -8.67 9.35
N ALA A 17 1.08 -9.67 9.93
CA ALA A 17 -0.39 -9.70 9.98
C ALA A 17 -1.00 -8.47 10.64
N LEU A 18 -0.27 -7.81 11.56
CA LEU A 18 -0.70 -6.57 12.19
C LEU A 18 -0.83 -5.42 11.18
N ASN A 19 0.09 -5.32 10.24
CA ASN A 19 0.11 -4.26 9.23
C ASN A 19 -0.92 -4.55 8.14
N ALA A 20 -1.02 -5.80 7.69
CA ALA A 20 -1.96 -6.22 6.66
C ALA A 20 -3.42 -6.28 7.13
N TRP A 21 -3.69 -6.74 8.36
CA TRP A 21 -5.06 -7.04 8.83
C TRP A 21 -5.39 -6.47 10.21
N GLY A 22 -4.46 -5.76 10.87
CA GLY A 22 -4.73 -5.10 12.15
C GLY A 22 -4.66 -6.02 13.38
N SER A 23 -4.34 -7.31 13.22
CA SER A 23 -4.19 -8.25 14.33
C SER A 23 -2.88 -9.00 14.23
N ALA A 24 -2.04 -8.89 15.25
CA ALA A 24 -0.76 -9.59 15.30
C ALA A 24 -0.93 -11.11 15.34
N LYS A 25 0.00 -11.82 14.70
CA LYS A 25 0.13 -13.29 14.75
C LYS A 25 1.61 -13.61 15.01
N ALA A 26 1.88 -14.49 15.96
CA ALA A 26 3.26 -14.83 16.34
C ALA A 26 4.09 -15.44 15.19
N TYR A 27 3.43 -16.07 14.21
CA TYR A 27 4.07 -16.78 13.10
C TYR A 27 4.15 -15.98 11.78
N THR A 28 3.67 -14.75 11.74
CA THR A 28 3.88 -13.86 10.58
C THR A 28 4.93 -12.83 10.95
N GLN A 29 6.15 -13.02 10.46
CA GLN A 29 7.29 -12.15 10.69
C GLN A 29 7.75 -11.52 9.37
N ILE A 30 8.45 -10.40 9.46
CA ILE A 30 9.13 -9.79 8.32
C ILE A 30 10.41 -10.61 8.08
N VAL A 31 10.53 -11.16 6.87
CA VAL A 31 11.66 -11.98 6.42
C VAL A 31 12.01 -11.55 5.00
N ASP A 32 13.29 -11.62 4.64
CA ASP A 32 13.74 -11.31 3.29
C ASP A 32 13.11 -12.23 2.24
N ASP A 33 12.70 -11.64 1.12
CA ASP A 33 12.13 -12.31 -0.04
C ASP A 33 12.77 -11.73 -1.33
N PRO A 34 14.08 -12.01 -1.55
CA PRO A 34 14.82 -11.43 -2.67
C PRO A 34 14.29 -11.88 -4.04
N GLY A 35 13.68 -13.07 -4.12
CA GLY A 35 13.11 -13.59 -5.36
C GLY A 35 11.99 -12.72 -5.92
N SER A 36 11.26 -12.00 -5.07
CA SER A 36 10.24 -11.02 -5.52
C SER A 36 10.83 -9.81 -6.24
N LEU A 37 12.14 -9.54 -6.09
CA LEU A 37 12.84 -8.45 -6.77
C LEU A 37 13.51 -8.88 -8.09
N GLU A 38 13.50 -10.17 -8.40
CA GLU A 38 14.14 -10.70 -9.61
C GLU A 38 13.20 -10.64 -10.81
N MET A 39 13.50 -9.78 -11.80
CA MET A 39 12.67 -9.61 -13.00
C MET A 39 12.45 -10.92 -13.78
N ALA A 40 13.42 -11.83 -13.76
CA ALA A 40 13.30 -13.13 -14.41
C ALA A 40 12.26 -14.05 -13.72
N LEU A 41 12.08 -13.92 -12.40
CA LEU A 41 11.15 -14.73 -11.62
C LEU A 41 9.78 -14.06 -11.43
N ASN A 42 9.76 -12.73 -11.32
CA ASN A 42 8.57 -11.94 -11.05
C ASN A 42 8.37 -10.78 -12.06
N PRO A 43 8.28 -11.08 -13.37
CA PRO A 43 8.25 -10.06 -14.42
C PRO A 43 7.02 -9.15 -14.39
N ARG A 44 5.97 -9.53 -13.65
CA ARG A 44 4.70 -8.79 -13.58
C ARG A 44 4.64 -7.77 -12.45
N PHE A 45 5.40 -7.98 -11.37
CA PHE A 45 5.23 -7.20 -10.14
C PHE A 45 6.54 -6.67 -9.53
N VAL A 46 7.71 -7.05 -10.07
CA VAL A 46 8.98 -6.37 -9.73
C VAL A 46 8.85 -4.87 -9.96
N THR A 47 8.19 -4.48 -11.06
CA THR A 47 7.75 -3.12 -11.32
C THR A 47 6.30 -3.15 -11.78
N TRP A 48 5.49 -2.21 -11.30
CA TRP A 48 4.11 -2.02 -11.74
C TRP A 48 3.70 -0.57 -11.58
N ASP A 49 2.77 -0.14 -12.43
CA ASP A 49 2.23 1.22 -12.43
C ASP A 49 0.70 1.16 -12.50
N ARG A 50 0.02 2.07 -11.79
CA ARG A 50 -1.45 2.21 -11.86
C ARG A 50 -1.84 3.68 -11.82
N THR A 51 -2.69 4.07 -12.75
CA THR A 51 -3.41 5.35 -12.70
C THR A 51 -4.72 5.13 -11.98
N VAL A 52 -4.96 5.87 -10.90
CA VAL A 52 -6.20 5.84 -10.12
C VAL A 52 -6.93 7.16 -10.35
N ALA A 53 -8.21 7.10 -10.73
CA ALA A 53 -9.01 8.29 -10.95
C ALA A 53 -9.15 9.10 -9.63
N GLN A 54 -9.14 10.43 -9.75
CA GLN A 54 -9.25 11.33 -8.59
C GLN A 54 -10.50 11.04 -7.75
N SER A 55 -11.63 10.75 -8.38
CA SER A 55 -12.88 10.39 -7.69
C SER A 55 -12.75 9.14 -6.82
N VAL A 56 -11.96 8.15 -7.26
CA VAL A 56 -11.66 6.93 -6.49
C VAL A 56 -10.74 7.26 -5.32
N ILE A 57 -9.77 8.15 -5.50
CA ILE A 57 -8.90 8.64 -4.43
C ILE A 57 -9.73 9.39 -3.38
N ALA A 58 -10.56 10.35 -3.80
CA ALA A 58 -11.43 11.12 -2.90
C ALA A 58 -12.37 10.21 -2.11
N ALA A 59 -13.02 9.25 -2.78
CA ALA A 59 -13.84 8.24 -2.14
C ALA A 59 -13.03 7.36 -1.14
N ALA A 60 -11.78 7.02 -1.47
CA ALA A 60 -10.93 6.25 -0.57
C ALA A 60 -10.65 6.97 0.76
N PHE A 61 -10.60 8.30 0.75
CA PHE A 61 -10.41 9.13 1.95
C PHE A 61 -11.71 9.68 2.55
N LEU A 62 -12.88 9.39 1.95
CA LEU A 62 -14.17 9.97 2.34
C LEU A 62 -14.17 11.51 2.27
N LEU A 63 -13.46 12.05 1.28
CA LEU A 63 -13.37 13.49 1.00
C LEU A 63 -14.16 13.82 -0.28
N PRO A 64 -14.67 15.06 -0.42
CA PRO A 64 -15.30 15.50 -1.67
C PRO A 64 -14.30 15.61 -2.82
N ASP A 65 -13.05 15.95 -2.51
CA ASP A 65 -11.95 16.09 -3.44
C ASP A 65 -10.61 15.90 -2.71
N VAL A 66 -9.56 15.59 -3.47
CA VAL A 66 -8.18 15.51 -3.02
C VAL A 66 -7.31 16.31 -3.99
N VAL A 67 -6.52 17.23 -3.44
CA VAL A 67 -5.56 18.08 -4.18
C VAL A 67 -4.11 17.76 -3.85
N ALA A 68 -3.87 17.00 -2.78
CA ALA A 68 -2.53 16.55 -2.41
C ALA A 68 -2.59 15.18 -1.73
N LEU A 69 -1.61 14.33 -2.04
CA LEU A 69 -1.35 13.05 -1.40
C LEU A 69 0.09 13.00 -0.88
N GLU A 70 0.27 12.45 0.31
CA GLU A 70 1.57 12.33 0.95
C GLU A 70 1.71 10.98 1.65
N VAL A 71 2.78 10.23 1.36
CA VAL A 71 3.17 9.05 2.14
C VAL A 71 3.88 9.53 3.40
N LEU A 72 3.27 9.33 4.56
CA LEU A 72 3.80 9.82 5.84
C LEU A 72 4.82 8.87 6.47
N SER A 73 4.66 7.57 6.23
CA SER A 73 5.52 6.55 6.83
C SER A 73 5.50 5.26 6.03
N ARG A 74 6.55 4.45 6.25
CA ARG A 74 6.66 3.08 5.76
C ARG A 74 6.85 2.13 6.93
N ASN A 75 6.30 0.92 6.80
CA ASN A 75 6.61 -0.17 7.70
C ASN A 75 8.02 -0.70 7.40
N GLU A 76 8.59 -1.48 8.32
CA GLU A 76 9.92 -2.08 8.14
C GLU A 76 10.01 -2.99 6.90
N SER A 77 8.90 -3.61 6.50
CA SER A 77 8.79 -4.40 5.28
C SER A 77 8.96 -3.57 4.00
N GLY A 78 8.70 -2.25 4.06
CA GLY A 78 8.66 -1.32 2.92
C GLY A 78 7.25 -0.92 2.46
N THR A 79 6.19 -1.57 2.97
CA THR A 79 4.80 -1.15 2.65
C THR A 79 4.52 0.25 3.19
N VAL A 80 3.62 0.99 2.52
CA VAL A 80 3.14 2.27 3.04
C VAL A 80 2.41 2.04 4.37
N GLY A 81 2.93 2.63 5.43
CA GLY A 81 2.34 2.55 6.78
C GLY A 81 1.14 3.49 6.88
N GLN A 82 1.36 4.77 6.58
CA GLN A 82 0.32 5.80 6.55
C GLN A 82 0.44 6.69 5.32
N ILE A 83 -0.72 7.07 4.79
CA ILE A 83 -0.85 8.01 3.68
C ILE A 83 -1.93 9.04 4.02
N ARG A 84 -1.68 10.29 3.67
CA ARG A 84 -2.56 11.43 3.92
C ARG A 84 -3.07 12.01 2.61
N ALA A 85 -4.35 12.37 2.60
CA ALA A 85 -4.94 13.23 1.59
C ALA A 85 -5.30 14.60 2.18
N THR A 86 -5.19 15.64 1.37
CA THR A 86 -5.67 16.99 1.67
C THR A 86 -6.70 17.41 0.63
N SER A 87 -7.88 17.91 1.05
CA SER A 87 -8.89 18.48 0.17
C SER A 87 -8.59 19.94 -0.21
N SER A 88 -9.26 20.47 -1.22
CA SER A 88 -9.19 21.90 -1.61
C SER A 88 -9.56 22.87 -0.48
N THR A 89 -10.37 22.43 0.48
CA THR A 89 -10.75 23.19 1.68
C THR A 89 -9.73 23.06 2.83
N GLY A 90 -8.64 22.33 2.62
CA GLY A 90 -7.58 22.13 3.61
C GLY A 90 -7.85 21.01 4.62
N VAL A 91 -8.95 20.26 4.48
CA VAL A 91 -9.26 19.13 5.36
C VAL A 91 -8.29 17.99 5.06
N GLN A 92 -7.68 17.43 6.10
CA GLN A 92 -6.73 16.33 5.99
C GLN A 92 -7.31 15.04 6.55
N PHE A 93 -7.11 13.93 5.85
CA PHE A 93 -7.49 12.60 6.33
C PHE A 93 -6.32 11.62 6.13
N THR A 94 -6.01 10.85 7.17
CA THR A 94 -4.91 9.87 7.15
C THR A 94 -5.47 8.47 7.28
N ILE A 95 -5.05 7.57 6.39
CA ILE A 95 -5.42 6.15 6.42
C ILE A 95 -4.17 5.27 6.34
N ARG A 96 -4.30 3.99 6.66
CA ARG A 96 -3.21 3.01 6.46
C ARG A 96 -3.00 2.78 4.97
N GLY A 97 -1.76 2.50 4.55
CA GLY A 97 -1.48 2.16 3.14
C GLY A 97 -2.27 0.95 2.65
N GLU A 98 -2.48 -0.07 3.50
CA GLU A 98 -3.32 -1.22 3.16
C GLU A 98 -4.81 -0.85 2.98
N THR A 99 -5.31 0.11 3.77
CA THR A 99 -6.67 0.66 3.57
C THR A 99 -6.77 1.39 2.23
N PHE A 100 -5.76 2.20 1.89
CA PHE A 100 -5.69 2.87 0.59
C PHE A 100 -5.65 1.85 -0.56
N ARG A 101 -4.80 0.82 -0.45
CA ARG A 101 -4.69 -0.27 -1.44
C ARG A 101 -6.05 -0.94 -1.66
N SER A 102 -6.73 -1.33 -0.58
CA SER A 102 -8.04 -1.98 -0.64
C SER A 102 -9.10 -1.10 -1.33
N ARG A 103 -9.18 0.18 -0.97
CA ARG A 103 -10.20 1.11 -1.49
C ARG A 103 -9.94 1.55 -2.94
N THR A 104 -8.67 1.65 -3.34
CA THR A 104 -8.28 2.06 -4.71
C THR A 104 -8.03 0.88 -5.66
N LYS A 105 -7.98 -0.34 -5.13
CA LYS A 105 -7.76 -1.59 -5.88
C LYS A 105 -6.42 -1.68 -6.60
N ILE A 106 -5.42 -0.90 -6.17
CA ILE A 106 -4.03 -1.09 -6.62
C ILE A 106 -3.49 -2.45 -6.12
N PRO A 107 -2.51 -3.05 -6.81
CA PRO A 107 -2.13 -4.44 -6.56
C PRO A 107 -1.47 -4.65 -5.20
N SER A 108 -0.86 -3.61 -4.61
CA SER A 108 -0.03 -3.76 -3.43
C SER A 108 0.06 -2.48 -2.59
N ALA A 109 0.37 -2.64 -1.30
CA ALA A 109 0.76 -1.53 -0.41
C ALA A 109 2.25 -1.16 -0.55
N TYR A 110 3.03 -1.92 -1.33
CA TYR A 110 4.37 -1.55 -1.79
C TYR A 110 4.25 -0.63 -3.01
N PHE A 111 4.12 0.68 -2.78
CA PHE A 111 4.02 1.67 -3.85
C PHE A 111 4.69 3.00 -3.49
N ASP A 112 4.94 3.80 -4.52
CA ASP A 112 5.34 5.21 -4.47
C ASP A 112 4.33 6.06 -5.25
N LEU A 113 4.27 7.35 -4.95
CA LEU A 113 3.47 8.32 -5.70
C LEU A 113 4.33 8.89 -6.83
N VAL A 114 3.93 8.68 -8.09
CA VAL A 114 4.73 9.10 -9.27
C VAL A 114 4.26 10.45 -9.82
N SER A 115 2.97 10.76 -9.75
CA SER A 115 2.43 12.08 -10.07
C SER A 115 1.01 12.25 -9.52
N VAL A 116 0.69 13.40 -8.94
CA VAL A 116 -0.68 13.82 -8.65
C VAL A 116 -1.10 14.79 -9.75
N GLN A 117 -1.97 14.35 -10.65
CA GLN A 117 -2.54 15.22 -11.69
C GLN A 117 -3.80 15.87 -11.10
N ASN A 118 -3.78 17.20 -11.00
CA ASN A 118 -4.91 18.03 -10.58
C ASN A 118 -5.85 18.32 -11.74
#